data_AF-A0A534LJB0-F1
#
_entry.id   AF-A0A534LJB0-F1
#
_cell.length_a   1.000
_cell.length_b   1.000
_cell.length_c   1.000
_cell.angle_alpha   90.00
_cell.angle_beta   90.00
_cell.angle_gamma   90.00
#
_symmetry.space_group_name_H-M   'P 1'
#
loop_
_entity.id
_entity.type
_entity.pdbx_description
1 polymer ?
#
loop_
_entity_poly.entity_id
_entity_poly.type
_entity_poly.pdbx_seq_one_letter_code
_entity_poly.pdbx_strand_id
1 'polypeptide(L)' 'MSRPMPHPWPSTFSIVGFDPKTKDLGIAVESKFVAVGAVVPFAQAGVGAVATQSYANTTYGPNALALLK' A
#
# COMPACT_ATOMS: atom_id res chain seq x y z
N MET A 1 39.06 10.45 1.34
CA MET A 1 37.78 10.02 1.94
C MET A 1 36.89 9.50 0.83
N SER A 2 36.63 8.20 0.78
CA SER A 2 35.68 7.60 -0.16
C SER A 2 34.26 7.97 0.28
N ARG A 3 33.42 8.41 -0.67
CA ARG A 3 31.99 8.62 -0.43
C ARG A 3 31.38 7.28 0.02
N PRO A 4 30.66 7.19 1.15
CA PRO A 4 30.00 5.95 1.53
C PRO A 4 29.06 5.51 0.42
N MET A 5 29.11 4.22 0.06
CA MET A 5 28.18 3.61 -0.90
C MET A 5 26.75 3.88 -0.41
N PRO A 6 25.80 4.31 -1.27
CA PRO A 6 24.42 4.46 -0.86
C PRO A 6 23.94 3.11 -0.32
N HIS A 7 23.47 3.07 0.93
CA HIS A 7 22.69 1.92 1.37
C HIS A 7 21.49 1.81 0.43
N PRO A 8 21.14 0.62 -0.11
CA PRO A 8 19.97 0.50 -0.97
C PRO A 8 18.75 0.98 -0.18
N TRP A 9 18.20 2.12 -0.56
CA TRP A 9 17.00 2.63 0.08
C TRP A 9 15.86 1.64 -0.18
N PRO A 10 15.07 1.28 0.86
CA PRO A 10 13.87 0.50 0.63
C PRO A 10 12.98 1.28 -0.34
N SER A 11 12.71 0.69 -1.50
CA SER A 11 11.70 1.18 -2.43
C SER A 11 10.44 0.36 -2.25
N THR A 12 9.30 1.02 -2.29
CA THR A 12 7.99 0.37 -2.35
C THR A 12 7.13 1.19 -3.29
N PHE A 13 6.46 0.50 -4.20
CA PHE A 13 5.55 1.12 -5.16
C PHE A 13 4.20 0.44 -5.03
N SER A 14 3.13 1.22 -5.09
CA SER A 14 1.77 0.71 -4.98
C SER A 14 0.83 1.46 -5.90
N ILE A 15 -0.18 0.78 -6.41
CA ILE A 15 -1.26 1.37 -7.22
C ILE A 15 -2.61 0.86 -6.73
N VAL A 16 -3.59 1.76 -6.71
CA VAL A 16 -5.01 1.44 -6.49
C VAL A 16 -5.74 1.64 -7.81
N GLY A 17 -6.55 0.67 -8.20
CA GLY A 17 -7.38 0.71 -9.40
C GLY A 17 -8.86 0.51 -9.06
N PHE A 18 -9.73 1.14 -9.85
CA PHE A 18 -11.17 0.97 -9.78
C PHE A 18 -11.70 0.65 -11.18
N ASP A 19 -12.45 -0.45 -11.32
CA ASP A 19 -13.18 -0.75 -12.55
C ASP A 19 -14.62 -0.19 -12.46
N PRO A 20 -14.98 0.83 -13.25
CA PRO A 20 -16.32 1.41 -13.20
C PRO A 20 -17.42 0.49 -13.74
N LYS A 21 -17.09 -0.54 -14.53
CA LYS A 21 -18.06 -1.49 -15.09
C LYS A 21 -18.48 -2.54 -14.07
N THR A 22 -17.52 -3.17 -13.38
CA THR A 22 -17.79 -4.21 -12.38
C THR A 22 -17.95 -3.66 -10.96
N LYS A 23 -17.48 -2.43 -10.72
CA LYS A 23 -17.34 -1.80 -9.40
C LYS A 23 -16.27 -2.44 -8.51
N ASP A 24 -15.36 -3.21 -9.10
CA ASP A 24 -14.25 -3.81 -8.36
C ASP A 24 -13.17 -2.81 -8.00
N LEU A 25 -12.53 -3.07 -6.85
CA LEU A 25 -11.37 -2.34 -6.37
C LEU A 25 -10.18 -3.29 -6.32
N GLY A 26 -9.04 -2.84 -6.85
CA GLY A 26 -7.80 -3.61 -6.87
C GLY A 26 -6.65 -2.82 -6.27
N ILE A 27 -5.73 -3.52 -5.60
CA ILE A 27 -4.49 -2.95 -5.08
C ILE A 27 -3.33 -3.86 -5.49
N ALA A 28 -2.27 -3.28 -6.03
CA ALA A 28 -1.01 -3.97 -6.30
C ALA A 28 0.14 -3.27 -5.59
N VAL A 29 1.09 -4.03 -5.06
CA VAL A 29 2.24 -3.54 -4.29
C VAL A 29 3.49 -4.34 -4.64
N GLU A 30 4.60 -3.64 -4.87
CA GLU A 30 5.94 -4.21 -5.00
C GLU A 30 6.84 -3.65 -3.91
N SER A 31 7.66 -4.51 -3.30
CA SER A 31 8.62 -4.12 -2.28
C SER A 31 9.70 -5.20 -2.11
N LYS A 32 10.87 -4.77 -1.65
CA LYS A 32 11.89 -5.68 -1.09
C LYS A 32 11.44 -6.32 0.24
N PHE A 33 10.41 -5.78 0.90
CA PHE A 33 9.86 -6.36 2.12
C PHE A 33 9.06 -7.63 1.82
N VAL A 34 9.47 -8.74 2.45
CA VAL A 34 8.82 -10.04 2.26
C VAL A 34 7.37 -9.98 2.72
N ALA A 35 6.46 -10.51 1.89
CA ALA A 35 5.02 -10.54 2.18
C ALA A 35 4.37 -9.16 2.39
N VAL A 36 4.83 -8.12 1.68
CA VAL A 36 4.27 -6.76 1.72
C VAL A 36 2.74 -6.70 1.49
N GLY A 37 2.20 -7.67 0.76
CA GLY A 37 0.75 -7.80 0.52
C GLY A 37 -0.09 -8.03 1.79
N ALA A 38 0.51 -8.41 2.92
CA ALA A 38 -0.20 -8.54 4.19
C ALA A 38 -0.28 -7.22 4.98
N VAL A 39 0.50 -6.20 4.61
CA VAL A 39 0.70 -4.98 5.43
C VAL A 39 0.32 -3.68 4.72
N VAL A 40 0.47 -3.60 3.39
CA VAL A 40 0.19 -2.38 2.63
C VAL A 40 -1.25 -2.28 2.11
N PRO A 41 -1.85 -3.32 1.49
CA PRO A 41 -3.15 -3.19 0.86
C PRO A 41 -4.30 -3.39 1.85
N PHE A 42 -5.24 -2.45 1.88
CA PHE A 42 -6.49 -2.54 2.62
C PHE A 42 -7.66 -2.23 1.70
N ALA A 43 -8.61 -3.13 1.58
CA ALA A 43 -9.81 -2.92 0.77
C ALA A 43 -11.05 -3.42 1.51
N GLN A 44 -12.15 -2.68 1.37
CA GLN A 44 -13.46 -3.08 1.85
C GLN A 44 -14.49 -2.85 0.75
N ALA A 45 -15.25 -3.90 0.42
CA ALA A 45 -16.31 -3.84 -0.59
C ALA A 45 -17.34 -2.75 -0.25
N GLY A 46 -17.70 -1.96 -1.27
CA GLY A 46 -18.64 -0.84 -1.12
C GLY A 46 -18.11 0.37 -0.35
N VAL A 47 -16.87 0.35 0.14
CA VAL A 47 -16.25 1.46 0.88
C VAL A 47 -15.08 2.04 0.10
N GLY A 48 -14.05 1.24 -0.19
CA GLY A 48 -12.85 1.76 -0.83
C GLY A 48 -11.62 0.87 -0.70
N ALA A 49 -10.52 1.38 -1.25
CA ALA A 49 -9.21 0.72 -1.26
C ALA A 49 -8.12 1.75 -0.94
N VAL A 50 -7.17 1.36 -0.08
CA VAL A 50 -6.09 2.22 0.42
C VAL A 50 -4.80 1.42 0.47
N ALA A 51 -3.70 2.00 -0.03
CA ALA A 51 -2.35 1.44 0.08
C ALA A 51 -1.50 2.29 1.03
N THR A 52 -1.24 1.79 2.24
CA THR A 52 -0.46 2.53 3.26
C THR A 52 0.92 1.92 3.42
N GLN A 53 1.98 2.69 3.12
CA GLN A 53 3.37 2.21 3.11
C GLN A 53 4.29 2.99 4.08
N SER A 54 3.75 3.43 5.22
CA SER A 54 4.48 4.18 6.26
C SER A 54 5.14 3.24 7.27
N TYR A 55 6.33 2.72 6.96
CA TYR A 55 7.12 1.84 7.85
C TYR A 55 6.30 0.73 8.55
N ALA A 56 5.39 0.09 7.82
CA ALA A 56 4.50 -0.97 8.31
C ALA A 56 3.55 -0.56 9.47
N ASN A 57 3.21 0.72 9.64
CA ASN A 57 2.12 1.11 10.52
C ASN A 57 0.76 0.70 9.92
N THR A 58 0.29 -0.48 10.31
CA THR A 58 -0.95 -1.08 9.82
C THR A 58 -2.21 -0.39 10.35
N THR A 59 -2.13 0.50 11.34
CA THR A 59 -3.32 1.22 11.84
C THR A 59 -3.89 2.19 10.80
N TYR A 60 -3.06 2.66 9.87
CA TYR A 60 -3.52 3.61 8.85
C TYR A 60 -4.50 2.99 7.86
N GLY A 61 -4.42 1.69 7.57
CA GLY A 61 -5.35 1.00 6.69
C GLY A 61 -6.81 1.07 7.16
N PRO A 62 -7.12 0.51 8.35
CA PRO A 62 -8.47 0.58 8.92
C PRO A 62 -8.95 2.02 9.14
N ASN A 63 -8.08 2.92 9.61
CA ASN A 63 -8.43 4.32 9.81
C ASN A 63 -8.80 5.03 8.50
N ALA A 64 -8.02 4.81 7.43
CA ALA A 64 -8.31 5.40 6.14
C ALA A 64 -9.60 4.84 5.54
N LEU A 65 -9.87 3.53 5.65
CA LEU A 65 -11.15 2.95 5.23
C LEU A 65 -12.33 3.52 6.02
N ALA A 66 -12.16 3.82 7.31
CA ALA A 66 -13.21 4.46 8.10
C ALA A 66 -13.52 5.89 7.63
N LEU A 67 -12.52 6.62 7.10
CA LEU A 67 -12.69 7.97 6.54
C LEU A 67 -13.33 7.97 5.14
N LEU A 68 -13.35 6.83 4.45
CA LEU A 68 -14.00 6.67 3.15
C LEU A 68 -15.49 6.28 3.24
N LYS A 69 -15.96 5.92 4.44
CA LYS A 69 -17.38 5.61 4.70
C LYS A 69 -18.20 6.89 4.81
#